data_AF-A0A3A8TNC0-F1
#
_entry.id   AF-A0A3A8TNC0-F1
#
_cell.length_a   1.000
_cell.length_b   1.000
_cell.length_c   1.000
_cell.angle_alpha   90.00
_cell.angle_beta   90.00
_cell.angle_gamma   90.00
#
_symmetry.space_group_name_H-M   'P 1'
#
loop_
_entity.id
_entity.type
_entity.pdbx_description
1 polymer ?
#
loop_
_entity_poly.entity_id
_entity_poly.type
_entity_poly.pdbx_seq_one_letter_code
_entity_poly.pdbx_strand_id
1 'polypeptide(L)'
;MTRAGMFMGRLLTATLMGVFAGCQGEPTQEEAKTASTSQEVMAASQDCVKRFDGITHCATGTAKVESTDKGLVVTGMNKVGQDGVVGLMGRAESWRQRSIVDFGASHEGVQYFGRNEDQVISTLSLAPDPSNPEAGMRLLPTFTGSPGGSAYTINVRYQGEPTAMMLPHNWWRWSSVELWDYMDRQRHPDLYFGVEGFGVTTGVGRVGACIWRVRFQEGPFTVTLEDGKQVMGDEIEFVEQLDDGAYPYSAFTHIGMTGSVDALTIVDETVVQSSK
;
A
#
# COMPACT_ATOMS: atom_id res chain seq x y z
N MET A 1 -42.41 -49.07 -45.67
CA MET A 1 -41.71 -50.21 -45.03
C MET A 1 -41.50 -49.85 -43.56
N THR A 2 -41.99 -50.73 -42.68
CA THR A 2 -41.60 -50.97 -41.28
C THR A 2 -41.55 -49.79 -40.30
N ARG A 3 -42.65 -49.49 -39.60
CA ARG A 3 -43.14 -50.01 -38.28
C ARG A 3 -42.43 -49.43 -37.06
N ALA A 4 -43.25 -48.79 -36.22
CA ALA A 4 -42.98 -48.35 -34.86
C ALA A 4 -42.52 -49.48 -33.93
N GLY A 5 -41.63 -49.15 -33.00
CA GLY A 5 -41.22 -49.99 -31.88
C GLY A 5 -41.19 -49.17 -30.60
N MET A 6 -42.25 -49.29 -29.82
CA MET A 6 -42.36 -48.87 -28.43
C MET A 6 -41.87 -50.04 -27.58
N PHE A 7 -40.85 -49.87 -26.75
CA PHE A 7 -40.57 -50.78 -25.63
C PHE A 7 -40.30 -49.99 -24.37
N MET A 8 -41.31 -50.04 -23.50
CA MET A 8 -41.25 -49.75 -22.07
C MET A 8 -40.36 -50.83 -21.42
N GLY A 9 -39.28 -50.41 -20.75
CA GLY A 9 -38.39 -51.27 -19.98
C GLY A 9 -38.21 -50.69 -18.58
N ARG A 10 -38.47 -51.51 -17.57
CA ARG A 10 -38.75 -51.18 -16.18
C ARG A 10 -37.52 -50.76 -15.36
N LEU A 11 -37.76 -49.79 -14.47
CA LEU A 11 -37.27 -49.64 -13.09
C LEU A 11 -36.06 -50.48 -12.65
N LEU A 12 -34.96 -49.80 -12.37
CA LEU A 12 -34.07 -50.13 -11.25
C LEU A 12 -33.91 -48.88 -10.38
N THR A 13 -34.67 -48.88 -9.30
CA THR A 13 -34.54 -47.97 -8.17
C THR A 13 -33.21 -48.26 -7.48
N ALA A 14 -32.26 -47.32 -7.52
CA ALA A 14 -31.10 -47.33 -6.67
C ALA A 14 -31.12 -46.06 -5.81
N THR A 15 -31.81 -46.16 -4.68
CA THR A 15 -31.64 -45.26 -3.54
C THR A 15 -30.22 -45.42 -3.01
N LEU A 16 -29.34 -44.47 -3.31
CA LEU A 16 -28.23 -44.14 -2.43
C LEU A 16 -28.53 -42.77 -1.80
N MET A 17 -29.13 -42.81 -0.62
CA MET A 17 -29.02 -41.70 0.32
C MET A 17 -27.62 -41.74 0.92
N GLY A 18 -26.76 -40.83 0.47
CA GLY A 18 -25.53 -40.43 1.15
C GLY A 18 -25.63 -38.95 1.41
N VAL A 19 -25.94 -38.58 2.66
CA VAL A 19 -26.01 -37.19 3.10
C VAL A 19 -24.57 -36.68 3.28
N PHE A 20 -24.11 -35.84 2.36
CA PHE A 20 -23.08 -34.86 2.65
C PHE A 20 -23.67 -33.47 2.40
N ALA A 21 -23.86 -32.73 3.48
CA ALA A 21 -24.08 -31.30 3.44
C ALA A 21 -22.76 -30.64 3.03
N GLY A 22 -22.76 -29.86 1.96
CA GLY A 22 -21.62 -29.08 1.48
C GLY A 22 -21.96 -28.47 0.12
N CYS A 23 -21.86 -27.16 0.02
CA CYS A 23 -22.45 -26.32 -1.02
C CYS A 23 -22.01 -26.64 -2.46
N GLN A 24 -22.98 -26.47 -3.36
CA GLN A 24 -22.83 -26.32 -4.81
C GLN A 24 -21.86 -25.20 -5.19
N GLY A 25 -21.12 -25.41 -6.27
CA GLY A 25 -20.47 -24.36 -7.05
C GLY A 25 -19.21 -24.84 -7.77
N GLU A 26 -19.36 -25.51 -8.91
CA GLU A 26 -18.28 -25.59 -9.91
C GLU A 26 -18.12 -24.22 -10.58
N PRO A 27 -16.91 -23.63 -10.66
CA PRO A 27 -16.66 -22.55 -11.58
C PRO A 27 -16.13 -23.11 -12.92
N THR A 28 -16.95 -23.00 -13.95
CA THR A 28 -16.54 -23.05 -15.35
C THR A 28 -15.88 -21.75 -15.79
N GLN A 29 -14.77 -21.90 -16.53
CA GLN A 29 -14.19 -20.99 -17.53
C GLN A 29 -13.53 -19.67 -17.09
N GLU A 30 -12.21 -19.66 -17.31
CA GLU A 30 -11.41 -18.53 -17.81
C GLU A 30 -11.68 -17.15 -17.20
N GLU A 31 -11.32 -17.01 -15.93
CA GLU A 31 -10.60 -15.79 -15.55
C GLU A 31 -9.18 -15.96 -16.09
N ALA A 32 -8.82 -15.16 -17.09
CA ALA A 32 -7.42 -14.94 -17.41
C ALA A 32 -6.72 -14.62 -16.09
N LYS A 33 -5.87 -15.54 -15.61
CA LYS A 33 -4.98 -15.27 -14.49
C LYS A 33 -4.19 -14.03 -14.89
N THR A 34 -4.57 -12.88 -14.35
CA THR A 34 -3.71 -11.72 -14.29
C THR A 34 -2.39 -12.25 -13.75
N ALA A 35 -1.34 -12.20 -14.56
CA ALA A 35 -0.03 -12.67 -14.14
C ALA A 35 0.27 -12.04 -12.79
N SER A 36 0.64 -12.86 -11.81
CA SER A 36 0.87 -12.32 -10.48
C SER A 36 2.07 -11.37 -10.55
N THR A 37 2.06 -10.27 -9.78
CA THR A 37 3.18 -9.32 -9.84
C THR A 37 4.50 -10.00 -9.45
N SER A 38 4.48 -11.05 -8.63
CA SER A 38 5.65 -11.89 -8.37
C SER A 38 6.15 -12.59 -9.65
N GLN A 39 5.25 -13.07 -10.50
CA GLN A 39 5.61 -13.64 -11.82
C GLN A 39 6.05 -12.56 -12.83
N GLU A 40 5.45 -11.36 -12.80
CA GLU A 40 5.82 -10.22 -13.66
C GLU A 40 7.21 -9.67 -13.28
N VAL A 41 7.49 -9.55 -11.99
CA VAL A 41 8.77 -9.07 -11.45
C VAL A 41 9.87 -10.12 -11.60
N MET A 42 9.57 -11.41 -11.40
CA MET A 42 10.55 -12.47 -11.68
C MET A 42 10.82 -12.66 -13.19
N ALA A 43 9.83 -12.41 -14.05
CA ALA A 43 10.04 -12.39 -15.51
C ALA A 43 10.88 -11.18 -15.95
N ALA A 44 10.77 -10.04 -15.26
CA ALA A 44 11.50 -8.80 -15.52
C ALA A 44 12.90 -8.74 -14.87
N SER A 45 13.46 -9.88 -14.42
CA SER A 45 14.75 -9.94 -13.70
C SER A 45 15.96 -9.28 -14.39
N GLN A 46 15.85 -8.89 -15.67
CA GLN A 46 16.88 -8.14 -16.39
C GLN A 46 16.94 -6.65 -16.01
N ASP A 47 15.85 -6.07 -15.50
CA ASP A 47 15.75 -4.63 -15.15
C ASP A 47 15.73 -4.40 -13.63
N CYS A 48 16.32 -5.34 -12.88
CA CYS A 48 16.43 -5.25 -11.43
C CYS A 48 17.82 -4.77 -10.99
N VAL A 49 17.85 -3.87 -10.02
CA VAL A 49 19.05 -3.32 -9.40
C VAL A 49 19.12 -3.77 -7.95
N LYS A 50 20.27 -4.30 -7.52
CA LYS A 50 20.54 -4.54 -6.11
C LYS A 50 21.16 -3.28 -5.51
N ARG A 51 20.42 -2.59 -4.66
CA ARG A 51 20.88 -1.41 -3.92
C ARG A 51 20.21 -1.39 -2.56
N PHE A 52 20.93 -0.88 -1.56
CA PHE A 52 20.55 -0.94 -0.15
C PHE A 52 20.54 -2.39 0.36
N ASP A 53 21.04 -2.61 1.56
CA ASP A 53 21.26 -3.98 2.03
C ASP A 53 19.92 -4.72 2.20
N GLY A 54 19.86 -5.94 1.66
CA GLY A 54 18.66 -6.79 1.74
C GLY A 54 17.52 -6.44 0.78
N ILE A 55 17.68 -5.51 -0.17
CA ILE A 55 16.60 -5.13 -1.12
C ILE A 55 17.07 -5.25 -2.58
N THR A 56 16.21 -5.84 -3.42
CA THR A 56 16.37 -5.85 -4.89
C THR A 56 15.22 -5.08 -5.52
N HIS A 57 15.54 -4.03 -6.26
CA HIS A 57 14.55 -3.14 -6.89
C HIS A 57 14.34 -3.49 -8.34
N CYS A 58 13.09 -3.67 -8.74
CA CYS A 58 12.74 -3.93 -10.12
C CYS A 58 11.78 -2.84 -10.61
N ALA A 59 11.98 -2.37 -11.83
CA ALA A 59 11.04 -1.47 -12.48
C ALA A 59 9.71 -2.17 -12.75
N THR A 60 8.60 -1.43 -12.76
CA THR A 60 7.29 -1.92 -13.18
C THR A 60 6.71 -1.04 -14.29
N GLY A 61 5.89 -1.63 -15.17
CA GLY A 61 5.27 -0.91 -16.28
C GLY A 61 6.29 -0.36 -17.26
N THR A 62 6.21 0.94 -17.53
CA THR A 62 7.13 1.67 -18.44
C THR A 62 8.28 2.35 -17.71
N ALA A 63 8.32 2.24 -16.38
CA ALA A 63 9.34 2.87 -15.57
C ALA A 63 10.72 2.26 -15.83
N LYS A 64 11.76 3.01 -15.47
CA LYS A 64 13.16 2.57 -15.50
C LYS A 64 13.81 2.83 -14.17
N VAL A 65 14.67 1.91 -13.75
CA VAL A 65 15.40 1.98 -12.48
C VAL A 65 16.90 2.02 -12.78
N GLU A 66 17.59 3.01 -12.22
CA GLU A 66 19.03 3.21 -12.41
C GLU A 66 19.73 3.49 -11.08
N SER A 67 20.87 2.81 -10.85
CA SER A 67 21.73 3.08 -9.71
C SER A 67 22.67 4.24 -10.03
N THR A 68 22.64 5.29 -9.21
CA THR A 68 23.49 6.48 -9.38
C THR A 68 24.25 6.81 -8.10
N ASP A 69 25.15 7.79 -8.14
CA ASP A 69 25.84 8.29 -6.94
C ASP A 69 24.88 8.94 -5.93
N LYS A 70 23.71 9.42 -6.38
CA LYS A 70 22.71 10.09 -5.53
C LYS A 70 21.74 9.13 -4.84
N GLY A 71 21.65 7.89 -5.31
CA GLY A 71 20.59 6.97 -4.92
C GLY A 71 20.13 6.07 -6.07
N LEU A 72 18.99 5.41 -5.86
CA LEU A 72 18.27 4.73 -6.94
C LEU A 72 17.31 5.70 -7.59
N VAL A 73 17.50 5.97 -8.89
CA VAL A 73 16.64 6.89 -9.65
C VAL A 73 15.63 6.08 -10.44
N VAL A 74 14.36 6.48 -10.35
CA VAL A 74 13.25 5.91 -11.09
C VAL A 74 12.64 7.00 -11.98
N THR A 75 12.48 6.70 -13.25
CA THR A 75 11.92 7.63 -14.27
C THR A 75 10.89 6.91 -15.14
N GLY A 76 10.17 7.66 -15.98
CA GLY A 76 9.13 7.09 -16.85
C GLY A 76 7.88 6.66 -16.08
N MET A 77 7.60 7.30 -14.95
CA MET A 77 6.43 7.03 -14.12
C MET A 77 5.26 7.90 -14.60
N ASN A 78 4.41 7.36 -15.47
CA ASN A 78 3.32 8.12 -16.09
C ASN A 78 1.94 7.75 -15.54
N LYS A 79 1.84 6.68 -14.75
CA LYS A 79 0.56 6.13 -14.30
C LYS A 79 0.66 5.46 -12.95
N VAL A 80 -0.07 6.01 -11.98
CA VAL A 80 -0.29 5.42 -10.66
C VAL A 80 -0.89 4.02 -10.80
N GLY A 81 -0.42 3.08 -9.99
CA GLY A 81 -0.82 1.68 -9.99
C GLY A 81 -0.16 0.80 -11.05
N GLN A 82 0.65 1.37 -11.95
CA GLN A 82 1.30 0.63 -13.03
C GLN A 82 2.80 0.91 -13.14
N ASP A 83 3.18 2.18 -13.32
CA ASP A 83 4.58 2.56 -13.55
C ASP A 83 5.26 2.89 -12.23
N GLY A 84 6.41 2.27 -11.96
CA GLY A 84 7.12 2.50 -10.71
C GLY A 84 8.26 1.54 -10.41
N VAL A 85 8.46 1.29 -9.13
CA VAL A 85 9.50 0.42 -8.60
C VAL A 85 8.95 -0.46 -7.49
N VAL A 86 9.40 -1.71 -7.45
CA VAL A 86 9.12 -2.65 -6.36
C VAL A 86 10.42 -3.16 -5.77
N GLY A 87 10.54 -3.12 -4.45
CA GLY A 87 11.64 -3.69 -3.67
C GLY A 87 11.28 -5.08 -3.15
N LEU A 88 12.07 -6.07 -3.54
CA LEU A 88 12.04 -7.46 -3.06
C LEU A 88 12.97 -7.57 -1.86
N MET A 89 12.46 -7.99 -0.70
CA MET A 89 13.24 -7.93 0.55
C MET A 89 13.10 -9.14 1.48
N GLY A 90 12.52 -10.25 1.01
CA GLY A 90 12.21 -11.37 1.91
C GLY A 90 11.15 -10.98 2.95
N ARG A 91 10.92 -11.82 3.96
CA ARG A 91 9.91 -11.55 5.01
C ARG A 91 10.40 -10.42 5.91
N ALA A 92 9.74 -9.26 5.87
CA ALA A 92 10.07 -8.07 6.66
C ALA A 92 8.94 -7.69 7.63
N GLU A 93 9.31 -7.11 8.77
CA GLU A 93 8.40 -6.57 9.78
C GLU A 93 8.30 -5.04 9.70
N SER A 94 9.36 -4.36 9.26
CA SER A 94 9.32 -2.93 8.97
C SER A 94 10.29 -2.52 7.89
N TRP A 95 10.01 -1.36 7.29
CA TRP A 95 10.78 -0.73 6.23
C TRP A 95 10.76 0.78 6.42
N ARG A 96 11.87 1.42 6.07
CA ARG A 96 11.97 2.88 6.04
C ARG A 96 12.69 3.33 4.78
N GLN A 97 12.18 4.37 4.14
CA GLN A 97 12.75 4.99 2.95
C GLN A 97 12.82 6.50 3.08
N ARG A 98 13.99 7.05 2.77
CA ARG A 98 14.15 8.47 2.45
C ARG A 98 14.20 8.64 0.95
N SER A 99 13.36 9.51 0.42
CA SER A 99 13.31 9.75 -1.02
C SER A 99 13.12 11.21 -1.38
N ILE A 100 13.36 11.51 -2.65
CA ILE A 100 13.02 12.76 -3.32
C ILE A 100 11.97 12.41 -4.39
N VAL A 101 10.80 13.00 -4.31
CA VAL A 101 9.73 12.85 -5.30
C VAL A 101 9.62 14.16 -6.07
N ASP A 102 9.88 14.12 -7.37
CA ASP A 102 9.68 15.25 -8.26
C ASP A 102 8.32 15.15 -8.93
N PHE A 103 7.33 15.86 -8.38
CA PHE A 103 5.95 15.80 -8.89
C PHE A 103 5.80 16.43 -10.28
N GLY A 104 6.77 17.24 -10.74
CA GLY A 104 6.72 17.88 -12.05
C GLY A 104 5.39 18.59 -12.30
N ALA A 105 4.76 18.34 -13.45
CA ALA A 105 3.46 18.89 -13.78
C ALA A 105 2.27 18.17 -13.11
N SER A 106 2.49 17.02 -12.48
CA SER A 106 1.44 16.09 -12.07
C SER A 106 0.70 16.49 -10.79
N HIS A 107 -0.59 16.15 -10.75
CA HIS A 107 -1.45 16.23 -9.57
C HIS A 107 -1.93 14.85 -9.08
N GLU A 108 -1.60 13.78 -9.80
CA GLU A 108 -1.99 12.41 -9.44
C GLU A 108 -1.11 11.84 -8.33
N GLY A 109 0.17 12.20 -8.34
CA GLY A 109 1.14 11.87 -7.31
C GLY A 109 1.61 10.42 -7.36
N VAL A 110 1.79 9.84 -6.18
CA VAL A 110 2.43 8.54 -5.97
C VAL A 110 1.62 7.68 -5.01
N GLN A 111 1.70 6.37 -5.17
CA GLN A 111 1.12 5.39 -4.28
C GLN A 111 2.19 4.40 -3.84
N TYR A 112 2.51 4.43 -2.55
CA TYR A 112 3.28 3.42 -1.88
C TYR A 112 2.40 2.22 -1.52
N PHE A 113 2.97 1.03 -1.52
CA PHE A 113 2.28 -0.19 -1.13
C PHE A 113 3.19 -1.16 -0.41
N GLY A 114 2.63 -1.86 0.58
CA GLY A 114 3.18 -3.09 1.13
C GLY A 114 2.40 -4.29 0.61
N ARG A 115 3.09 -5.38 0.30
CA ARG A 115 2.48 -6.64 -0.12
C ARG A 115 3.04 -7.82 0.66
N ASN A 116 2.16 -8.76 0.98
CA ASN A 116 2.55 -10.11 1.33
C ASN A 116 2.28 -11.01 0.13
N GLU A 117 3.35 -11.53 -0.48
CA GLU A 117 3.33 -12.19 -1.78
C GLU A 117 2.62 -11.30 -2.82
N ASP A 118 1.55 -11.81 -3.43
CA ASP A 118 0.79 -11.08 -4.44
C ASP A 118 -0.33 -10.21 -3.87
N GLN A 119 -0.58 -10.27 -2.55
CA GLN A 119 -1.64 -9.51 -1.91
C GLN A 119 -1.13 -8.16 -1.40
N VAL A 120 -1.73 -7.07 -1.90
CA VAL A 120 -1.57 -5.73 -1.29
C VAL A 120 -2.24 -5.73 0.07
N ILE A 121 -1.45 -5.43 1.11
CA ILE A 121 -1.92 -5.41 2.50
C ILE A 121 -2.22 -3.98 2.98
N SER A 122 -1.52 -3.00 2.41
CA SER A 122 -1.73 -1.59 2.72
C SER A 122 -1.13 -0.70 1.63
N THR A 123 -1.72 0.47 1.45
CA THR A 123 -1.19 1.52 0.58
C THR A 123 -1.12 2.86 1.29
N LEU A 124 -0.28 3.75 0.79
CA LEU A 124 -0.29 5.17 1.15
C LEU A 124 -0.11 6.00 -0.12
N SER A 125 -1.13 6.80 -0.45
CA SER A 125 -1.06 7.74 -1.56
C SER A 125 -0.59 9.10 -1.08
N LEU A 126 0.35 9.72 -1.80
CA LEU A 126 0.82 11.09 -1.61
C LEU A 126 0.61 11.87 -2.91
N ALA A 127 -0.05 13.02 -2.85
CA ALA A 127 -0.23 13.89 -4.00
C ALA A 127 -0.21 15.37 -3.60
N PRO A 128 0.16 16.30 -4.50
CA PRO A 128 -0.04 17.72 -4.25
C PRO A 128 -1.51 18.03 -3.92
N ASP A 129 -1.75 18.98 -3.03
CA ASP A 129 -3.09 19.47 -2.74
C ASP A 129 -3.57 20.39 -3.87
N PRO A 130 -4.67 20.11 -4.58
CA PRO A 130 -5.18 20.98 -5.63
C PRO A 130 -5.51 22.41 -5.17
N SER A 131 -5.84 22.59 -3.89
CA SER A 131 -6.14 23.90 -3.30
C SER A 131 -4.88 24.71 -2.97
N ASN A 132 -3.74 24.04 -2.78
CA ASN A 132 -2.45 24.64 -2.50
C ASN A 132 -1.33 23.74 -3.06
N PRO A 133 -1.13 23.66 -4.38
CA PRO A 133 -0.22 22.67 -4.97
C PRO A 133 1.26 22.97 -4.71
N GLU A 134 1.58 24.19 -4.27
CA GLU A 134 2.96 24.64 -4.02
C GLU A 134 3.44 24.26 -2.61
N ALA A 135 2.55 24.19 -1.61
CA ALA A 135 2.91 23.87 -0.23
C ALA A 135 2.10 22.70 0.37
N GLY A 136 0.90 22.45 -0.13
CA GLY A 136 -0.02 21.44 0.34
C GLY A 136 0.27 20.05 -0.23
N MET A 137 0.24 19.05 0.64
CA MET A 137 0.29 17.64 0.31
C MET A 137 -0.94 16.94 0.87
N ARG A 138 -1.50 16.02 0.09
CA ARG A 138 -2.59 15.14 0.50
C ARG A 138 -2.05 13.73 0.69
N LEU A 139 -2.46 13.11 1.79
CA LEU A 139 -2.09 11.76 2.18
C LEU A 139 -3.35 10.91 2.33
N LEU A 140 -3.34 9.69 1.81
CA LEU A 140 -4.46 8.76 1.96
C LEU A 140 -3.94 7.33 2.15
N PRO A 141 -4.09 6.74 3.36
CA PRO A 141 -3.82 5.34 3.55
C PRO A 141 -5.00 4.47 3.10
N THR A 142 -4.71 3.22 2.72
CA THR A 142 -5.71 2.15 2.70
C THR A 142 -5.14 0.91 3.39
N PHE A 143 -6.01 0.13 4.02
CA PHE A 143 -5.64 -1.03 4.82
C PHE A 143 -6.61 -2.18 4.54
N THR A 144 -6.11 -3.41 4.45
CA THR A 144 -6.92 -4.59 4.06
C THR A 144 -7.06 -5.63 5.18
N GLY A 145 -6.76 -5.30 6.43
CA GLY A 145 -6.88 -6.23 7.57
C GLY A 145 -8.28 -6.77 7.82
N SER A 146 -9.31 -6.05 7.39
CA SER A 146 -10.72 -6.45 7.46
C SER A 146 -11.36 -6.54 6.06
N PRO A 147 -12.33 -7.47 5.85
CA PRO A 147 -13.12 -7.50 4.62
C PRO A 147 -13.79 -6.15 4.34
N GLY A 148 -13.56 -5.59 3.14
CA GLY A 148 -14.06 -4.26 2.77
C GLY A 148 -13.14 -3.08 3.17
N GLY A 149 -12.02 -3.38 3.81
CA GLY A 149 -11.04 -2.41 4.31
C GLY A 149 -11.15 -2.17 5.81
N SER A 150 -10.07 -1.70 6.41
CA SER A 150 -10.01 -1.40 7.85
C SER A 150 -10.14 0.09 8.12
N ALA A 151 -10.77 0.44 9.24
CA ALA A 151 -10.66 1.80 9.79
C ALA A 151 -9.21 2.10 10.19
N TYR A 152 -8.90 3.35 10.50
CA TYR A 152 -7.58 3.75 10.97
C TYR A 152 -7.67 4.95 11.90
N THR A 153 -6.62 5.22 12.67
CA THR A 153 -6.42 6.48 13.40
C THR A 153 -5.32 7.29 12.76
N ILE A 154 -5.42 8.60 12.91
CA ILE A 154 -4.41 9.55 12.45
C ILE A 154 -3.82 10.22 13.68
N ASN A 155 -2.52 10.01 13.91
CA ASN A 155 -1.77 10.65 14.97
C ASN A 155 -0.87 11.71 14.37
N VAL A 156 -0.92 12.93 14.90
CA VAL A 156 0.01 14.01 14.55
C VAL A 156 0.89 14.29 15.75
N ARG A 157 2.21 14.33 15.54
CA ARG A 157 3.19 14.63 16.58
C ARG A 157 4.06 15.79 16.16
N TYR A 158 4.56 16.52 17.15
CA TYR A 158 5.58 17.55 17.00
C TYR A 158 6.68 17.29 18.03
N GLN A 159 7.92 17.08 17.57
CA GLN A 159 9.06 16.77 18.44
C GLN A 159 8.81 15.54 19.34
N GLY A 160 8.05 14.57 18.83
CA GLY A 160 7.68 13.33 19.53
C GLY A 160 6.40 13.41 20.38
N GLU A 161 5.95 14.61 20.72
CA GLU A 161 4.76 14.83 21.54
C GLU A 161 3.48 14.84 20.68
N PRO A 162 2.38 14.17 21.11
CA PRO A 162 1.13 14.16 20.37
C PRO A 162 0.46 15.54 20.38
N THR A 163 0.16 16.07 19.19
CA THR A 163 -0.55 17.35 19.01
C THR A 163 -2.00 17.17 18.56
N ALA A 164 -2.32 16.07 17.88
CA ALA A 164 -3.69 15.67 17.55
C ALA A 164 -3.81 14.14 17.38
N MET A 165 -5.02 13.64 17.66
CA MET A 165 -5.46 12.29 17.32
C MET A 165 -6.85 12.40 16.70
N MET A 166 -7.08 11.74 15.56
CA MET A 166 -8.38 11.77 14.88
C MET A 166 -8.76 10.40 14.32
N LEU A 167 -10.07 10.18 14.19
CA LEU A 167 -10.62 9.11 13.35
C LEU A 167 -10.98 9.72 11.98
N PRO A 168 -10.80 8.98 10.87
CA PRO A 168 -11.21 9.43 9.55
C PRO A 168 -12.74 9.51 9.52
N HIS A 169 -13.30 10.70 9.37
CA HIS A 169 -14.73 10.91 9.14
C HIS A 169 -15.02 11.61 7.81
N ASN A 170 -16.31 11.59 7.47
CA ASN A 170 -17.08 11.81 6.22
C ASN A 170 -16.71 12.97 5.25
N TRP A 171 -15.52 13.54 5.33
CA TRP A 171 -14.95 14.57 4.44
C TRP A 171 -13.57 14.18 3.88
N TRP A 172 -12.91 13.15 4.43
CA TRP A 172 -11.51 12.79 4.16
C TRP A 172 -11.34 11.57 3.26
N ARG A 173 -11.51 11.77 1.95
CA ARG A 173 -10.75 10.93 1.02
C ARG A 173 -9.24 11.21 1.09
N TRP A 174 -8.79 12.26 1.77
CA TRP A 174 -7.39 12.65 1.89
C TRP A 174 -7.18 13.49 3.15
N SER A 175 -6.08 13.27 3.88
CA SER A 175 -5.55 14.16 4.92
C SER A 175 -4.62 15.18 4.29
N SER A 176 -4.90 16.48 4.45
CA SER A 176 -4.02 17.54 3.94
C SER A 176 -3.04 18.01 5.00
N VAL A 177 -1.78 18.16 4.60
CA VAL A 177 -0.73 18.81 5.38
C VAL A 177 -0.15 19.94 4.56
N GLU A 178 0.18 21.05 5.21
CA GLU A 178 0.79 22.22 4.58
C GLU A 178 2.22 22.38 5.06
N LEU A 179 3.18 22.28 4.14
CA LEU A 179 4.61 22.40 4.44
C LEU A 179 5.01 23.88 4.47
N TRP A 180 5.85 24.26 5.44
CA TRP A 180 6.22 25.66 5.67
C TRP A 180 7.28 26.20 4.70
N ASP A 181 7.60 25.52 3.60
CA ASP A 181 8.69 25.94 2.73
C ASP A 181 8.43 25.83 1.23
N TYR A 182 9.07 26.75 0.51
CA TYR A 182 8.94 27.11 -0.90
C TYR A 182 9.75 26.12 -1.74
N MET A 183 9.21 24.93 -1.99
CA MET A 183 9.86 23.93 -2.83
C MET A 183 9.12 23.74 -4.15
N ASP A 184 9.85 23.98 -5.24
CA ASP A 184 9.49 23.80 -6.67
C ASP A 184 9.06 22.35 -6.97
N ARG A 185 7.91 21.94 -6.43
CA ARG A 185 7.22 20.65 -6.63
C ARG A 185 8.01 19.39 -6.29
N GLN A 186 9.22 19.51 -5.77
CA GLN A 186 9.96 18.43 -5.16
C GLN A 186 9.58 18.27 -3.69
N ARG A 187 9.45 17.02 -3.24
CA ARG A 187 9.20 16.67 -1.83
C ARG A 187 10.16 15.61 -1.35
N HIS A 188 10.53 15.66 -0.09
CA HIS A 188 11.53 14.79 0.51
C HIS A 188 10.95 13.87 1.60
N PRO A 189 9.97 13.01 1.28
CA PRO A 189 9.34 12.18 2.29
C PRO A 189 10.34 11.17 2.88
N ASP A 190 10.27 11.04 4.20
CA ASP A 190 10.85 9.98 5.01
C ASP A 190 9.70 9.11 5.51
N LEU A 191 9.56 7.95 4.87
CA LEU A 191 8.44 7.04 5.03
C LEU A 191 8.86 5.86 5.86
N TYR A 192 8.01 5.50 6.81
CA TYR A 192 8.07 4.24 7.52
C TYR A 192 6.80 3.44 7.23
N PHE A 193 7.01 2.15 6.97
CA PHE A 193 5.96 1.14 6.92
C PHE A 193 6.29 0.03 7.90
N GLY A 194 5.31 -0.39 8.69
CA GLY A 194 5.48 -1.46 9.66
C GLY A 194 4.25 -2.35 9.73
N VAL A 195 4.48 -3.65 9.91
CA VAL A 195 3.46 -4.61 10.30
C VAL A 195 3.68 -4.94 11.78
N GLU A 196 3.01 -4.21 12.67
CA GLU A 196 3.18 -4.39 14.11
C GLU A 196 2.14 -5.35 14.68
N GLY A 197 2.59 -6.50 15.18
CA GLY A 197 1.73 -7.37 15.98
C GLY A 197 1.53 -6.80 17.38
N PHE A 198 0.33 -6.31 17.68
CA PHE A 198 -0.16 -6.00 19.03
C PHE A 198 0.84 -5.20 19.91
N GLY A 199 1.01 -3.89 19.68
CA GLY A 199 2.04 -3.15 20.43
C GLY A 199 1.87 -1.66 20.65
N VAL A 200 1.30 -0.88 19.72
CA VAL A 200 1.17 0.56 19.97
C VAL A 200 0.05 0.75 21.01
N THR A 201 0.24 1.56 22.05
CA THR A 201 -0.81 1.89 23.01
C THR A 201 -1.21 3.35 22.78
N THR A 202 -2.30 3.58 22.06
CA THR A 202 -2.85 4.93 21.80
C THR A 202 -3.69 5.46 22.98
N GLY A 203 -3.63 4.83 24.16
CA GLY A 203 -4.41 5.23 25.34
C GLY A 203 -5.92 4.91 25.27
N VAL A 204 -6.39 4.39 24.13
CA VAL A 204 -7.76 3.89 23.88
C VAL A 204 -7.59 2.55 23.17
N GLY A 205 -8.04 1.45 23.78
CA GLY A 205 -7.69 0.09 23.37
C GLY A 205 -7.94 -0.30 21.90
N ARG A 206 -7.28 -1.41 21.53
CA ARG A 206 -7.12 -2.06 20.20
C ARG A 206 -6.32 -1.24 19.21
N VAL A 207 -5.11 -1.73 18.92
CA VAL A 207 -4.14 -0.95 18.17
C VAL A 207 -3.49 -1.77 17.08
N GLY A 208 -3.30 -1.07 15.96
CA GLY A 208 -3.25 -1.55 14.60
C GLY A 208 -2.18 -2.52 14.21
N ALA A 209 -2.36 -3.02 13.00
CA ALA A 209 -1.48 -4.02 12.44
C ALA A 209 -0.64 -3.56 11.27
N CYS A 210 -1.15 -2.70 10.38
CA CYS A 210 -0.29 -1.91 9.49
C CYS A 210 -0.17 -0.46 9.96
N ILE A 211 1.02 0.11 9.81
CA ILE A 211 1.33 1.49 10.15
C ILE A 211 2.04 2.14 8.96
N TRP A 212 1.55 3.30 8.55
CA TRP A 212 2.29 4.24 7.72
C TRP A 212 2.65 5.45 8.54
N ARG A 213 3.90 5.89 8.49
CA ARG A 213 4.35 7.12 9.12
C ARG A 213 5.12 7.94 8.11
N VAL A 214 4.83 9.23 8.08
CA VAL A 214 5.40 10.19 7.14
C VAL A 214 6.01 11.34 7.90
N ARG A 215 7.25 11.65 7.55
CA ARG A 215 7.91 12.92 7.87
C ARG A 215 8.36 13.56 6.57
N PHE A 216 8.54 14.87 6.60
CA PHE A 216 9.09 15.65 5.50
C PHE A 216 10.42 16.26 5.93
N GLN A 217 11.47 16.11 5.12
CA GLN A 217 12.79 16.64 5.47
C GLN A 217 12.86 18.17 5.40
N GLU A 218 11.88 18.80 4.76
CA GLU A 218 11.64 20.24 4.70
C GLU A 218 11.36 20.84 6.09
N GLY A 219 10.88 20.02 7.03
CA GLY A 219 10.61 20.44 8.39
C GLY A 219 9.15 20.23 8.80
N PRO A 220 8.68 20.97 9.83
CA PRO A 220 7.32 20.87 10.31
C PRO A 220 6.28 21.23 9.23
N PHE A 221 5.08 20.73 9.41
CA PHE A 221 3.89 21.02 8.62
C PHE A 221 2.72 21.40 9.53
N THR A 222 1.72 22.05 8.93
CA THR A 222 0.44 22.34 9.58
C THR A 222 -0.61 21.34 9.12
N VAL A 223 -1.42 20.85 10.06
CA VAL A 223 -2.61 20.05 9.80
C VAL A 223 -3.84 20.85 10.23
N THR A 224 -4.82 20.97 9.35
CA THR A 224 -6.13 21.57 9.70
C THR A 224 -7.08 20.46 10.12
N LEU A 225 -7.51 20.48 11.39
CA LEU A 225 -8.44 19.53 11.98
C LEU A 225 -9.89 19.81 11.53
N GLU A 226 -10.83 18.89 11.85
CA GLU A 226 -12.24 19.02 11.42
C GLU A 226 -12.94 20.27 11.97
N ASP A 227 -12.56 20.70 13.18
CA ASP A 227 -13.06 21.92 13.82
C ASP A 227 -12.44 23.21 13.26
N GLY A 228 -11.60 23.09 12.21
CA GLY A 228 -10.85 24.18 11.61
C GLY A 228 -9.61 24.60 12.39
N LYS A 229 -9.31 23.98 13.54
CA LYS A 229 -8.10 24.25 14.30
C LYS A 229 -6.89 23.79 13.51
N GLN A 230 -5.87 24.63 13.47
CA GLN A 230 -4.56 24.28 12.94
C GLN A 230 -3.67 23.75 14.06
N VAL A 231 -3.02 22.61 13.81
CA VAL A 231 -1.99 22.04 14.67
C VAL A 231 -0.69 21.88 13.89
N MET A 232 0.42 22.07 14.57
CA MET A 232 1.74 21.83 14.00
C MET A 232 2.15 20.37 14.24
N GLY A 233 2.82 19.77 13.26
CA GLY A 233 3.42 18.45 13.36
C GLY A 233 4.71 18.36 12.57
N ASP A 234 5.59 17.43 12.92
CA ASP A 234 6.75 17.00 12.13
C ASP A 234 6.64 15.52 11.72
N GLU A 235 5.61 14.83 12.22
CA GLU A 235 5.28 13.45 11.93
C GLU A 235 3.76 13.25 11.89
N ILE A 236 3.29 12.57 10.85
CA ILE A 236 1.91 12.09 10.73
C ILE A 236 1.93 10.57 10.58
N GLU A 237 1.12 9.89 11.38
CA GLU A 237 1.05 8.44 11.43
C GLU A 237 -0.38 7.97 11.23
N PHE A 238 -0.53 6.98 10.34
CA PHE A 238 -1.78 6.29 10.06
C PHE A 238 -1.65 4.88 10.62
N VAL A 239 -2.49 4.56 11.60
CA VAL A 239 -2.49 3.27 12.29
C VAL A 239 -3.79 2.56 11.97
N GLU A 240 -3.71 1.41 11.32
CA GLU A 240 -4.88 0.55 11.06
C GLU A 240 -5.65 0.26 12.36
N GLN A 241 -6.96 0.10 12.31
CA GLN A 241 -7.76 -0.39 13.42
C GLN A 241 -8.32 -1.76 13.06
N LEU A 242 -8.13 -2.72 13.95
CA LEU A 242 -8.66 -4.06 13.79
C LEU A 242 -9.87 -4.28 14.70
N ASP A 243 -10.87 -4.94 14.13
CA ASP A 243 -11.96 -5.54 14.90
C ASP A 243 -11.46 -6.75 15.71
N ASP A 244 -12.34 -7.40 16.49
CA ASP A 244 -11.99 -8.66 17.17
C ASP A 244 -11.65 -9.74 16.14
N GLY A 245 -10.36 -9.97 15.92
CA GLY A 245 -9.84 -10.95 14.97
C GLY A 245 -8.33 -10.99 14.96
N ALA A 246 -7.77 -12.13 14.55
CA ALA A 246 -6.34 -12.23 14.31
C ALA A 246 -6.01 -11.49 13.01
N TYR A 247 -5.03 -10.59 13.06
CA TYR A 247 -4.53 -9.96 11.84
C TYR A 247 -3.89 -11.02 10.94
N PRO A 248 -4.22 -11.08 9.63
CA PRO A 248 -3.75 -12.16 8.78
C PRO A 248 -2.28 -12.03 8.36
N TYR A 249 -1.62 -10.88 8.58
CA TYR A 249 -0.25 -10.65 8.11
C TYR A 249 0.72 -10.43 9.27
N SER A 250 1.77 -11.25 9.37
CA SER A 250 2.86 -11.04 10.34
C SER A 250 4.12 -10.45 9.72
N ALA A 251 4.14 -10.32 8.39
CA ALA A 251 5.24 -9.80 7.62
C ALA A 251 4.72 -9.34 6.25
N PHE A 252 5.54 -8.56 5.56
CA PHE A 252 5.41 -8.28 4.14
C PHE A 252 6.65 -8.79 3.41
N THR A 253 6.56 -8.93 2.09
CA THR A 253 7.65 -9.47 1.25
C THR A 253 8.09 -8.51 0.17
N HIS A 254 7.23 -7.54 -0.15
CA HIS A 254 7.49 -6.50 -1.12
C HIS A 254 7.03 -5.17 -0.56
N ILE A 255 7.81 -4.14 -0.83
CA ILE A 255 7.38 -2.74 -0.76
C ILE A 255 7.48 -2.16 -2.17
N GLY A 256 6.73 -1.14 -2.49
CA GLY A 256 6.99 -0.41 -3.72
C GLY A 256 6.26 0.90 -3.79
N MET A 257 6.48 1.57 -4.90
CA MET A 257 5.87 2.84 -5.22
C MET A 257 5.54 2.85 -6.71
N THR A 258 4.32 3.29 -7.04
CA THR A 258 3.93 3.63 -8.40
C THR A 258 3.52 5.09 -8.46
N GLY A 259 3.63 5.73 -9.62
CA GLY A 259 3.38 7.15 -9.71
C GLY A 259 3.09 7.66 -11.11
N SER A 260 2.56 8.88 -11.12
CA SER A 260 2.58 9.77 -12.27
C SER A 260 3.35 11.01 -11.83
N VAL A 261 4.67 10.97 -11.98
CA VAL A 261 5.63 11.98 -11.49
C VAL A 261 6.87 11.97 -12.38
N ASP A 262 7.62 13.07 -12.45
CA ASP A 262 8.77 13.18 -13.35
C ASP A 262 9.89 12.23 -12.94
N ALA A 263 10.17 12.14 -11.62
CA ALA A 263 11.17 11.23 -11.08
C ALA A 263 10.95 10.90 -9.59
N LEU A 264 11.48 9.74 -9.19
CA LEU A 264 11.71 9.36 -7.79
C LEU A 264 13.20 9.11 -7.63
N THR A 265 13.82 9.67 -6.61
CA THR A 265 15.16 9.28 -6.16
C THR A 265 15.06 8.67 -4.76
N ILE A 266 15.31 7.38 -4.65
CA ILE A 266 15.47 6.70 -3.35
C ILE A 266 16.89 6.97 -2.87
N VAL A 267 17.02 7.71 -1.78
CA VAL A 267 18.31 8.15 -1.24
C VAL A 267 18.86 7.13 -0.24
N ASP A 268 17.98 6.57 0.58
CA ASP A 268 18.32 5.60 1.61
C ASP A 268 17.13 4.69 1.88
N GLU A 269 17.42 3.42 2.15
CA GLU A 269 16.43 2.42 2.56
C GLU A 269 16.98 1.46 3.58
N THR A 270 16.12 1.07 4.50
CA THR A 270 16.41 0.05 5.52
C THR A 270 15.22 -0.88 5.68
N VAL A 271 15.50 -2.14 5.94
CA VAL A 271 14.51 -3.18 6.19
C VAL A 271 14.87 -3.93 7.46
N VAL A 272 13.87 -4.20 8.29
CA VAL A 272 13.99 -5.12 9.42
C VAL A 272 13.32 -6.43 9.04
N GLN A 273 14.13 -7.48 8.96
CA GLN A 273 13.66 -8.82 8.62
C GLN A 273 12.83 -9.42 9.75
N SER A 274 11.79 -10.17 9.38
CA SER A 274 11.02 -11.01 10.29
C SER A 274 11.92 -12.11 10.85
N SER A 275 11.95 -12.24 12.17
CA SER A 275 12.61 -13.37 12.83
C SER A 275 11.77 -14.65 12.84
N LYS A 276 10.55 -14.58 12.28
CA LYS A 276 9.54 -15.66 12.24
C LYS A 276 9.35 -16.23 10.83
#